data_AF-A0A7S0SBQ0-F1
#
_entry.id   AF-A0A7S0SBQ0-F1
#
_cell.length_a   1.000
_cell.length_b   1.000
_cell.length_c   1.000
_cell.angle_alpha   90.00
_cell.angle_beta   90.00
_cell.angle_gamma   90.00
#
_symmetry.space_group_name_H-M   'P 1'
#
loop_
_entity.id
_entity.type
_entity.pdbx_description
1 polymer ?
#
loop_
_entity_poly.entity_id
_entity_poly.type
_entity_poly.pdbx_seq_one_letter_code
_entity_poly.pdbx_strand_id
1 'polypeptide(L)'
;MVGQAIGSAILTAEAVAAYRPEIFFDTVGYAFGYPVACLSGATVAAYVHYPTISTDMIARVRSRANMYNNTGAVARSGALSRLKVFYYRAFAMAYGACGRCASAVAVNSSWTQAHIAALWGGEPAVVYPPCDTAALRQMPLARGRNSSGAITGTEEEKAPEVLRGQGKEMSS
;
A
#
# COMPACT_ATOMS: atom_id res chain seq x y z
N MET A 1 -5.46 13.80 -4.66
CA MET A 1 -4.46 12.94 -5.33
C MET A 1 -3.37 13.76 -6.02
N VAL A 2 -3.67 14.82 -6.79
CA VAL A 2 -2.62 15.62 -7.48
C VAL A 2 -1.58 16.23 -6.53
N GLY A 3 -2.01 16.89 -5.45
CA GLY A 3 -1.07 17.51 -4.50
C GLY A 3 -0.12 16.48 -3.86
N GLN A 4 -0.63 15.30 -3.52
CA GLN A 4 0.21 14.19 -3.03
C GLN A 4 1.19 13.73 -4.11
N ALA A 5 0.80 13.73 -5.39
CA ALA A 5 1.64 13.26 -6.51
C ALA A 5 2.85 14.18 -6.67
N ILE A 6 2.57 15.49 -6.72
CA ILE A 6 3.60 16.52 -6.76
C ILE A 6 4.48 16.45 -5.51
N GLY A 7 3.89 16.39 -4.32
CA GLY A 7 4.62 16.31 -3.06
C GLY A 7 5.58 15.12 -3.00
N SER A 8 5.16 13.95 -3.47
CA SER A 8 6.06 12.78 -3.50
C SER A 8 7.23 12.93 -4.47
N ALA A 9 7.02 13.60 -5.61
CA ALA A 9 8.08 13.79 -6.59
C ALA A 9 9.12 14.77 -6.06
N ILE A 10 8.67 15.84 -5.39
CA ILE A 10 9.55 16.79 -4.70
C ILE A 10 10.33 16.09 -3.58
N LEU A 11 9.63 15.36 -2.70
CA LEU A 11 10.28 14.62 -1.61
C LEU A 11 11.31 13.61 -2.15
N THR A 12 10.98 12.92 -3.25
CA THR A 12 11.91 12.00 -3.90
C THR A 12 13.12 12.75 -4.44
N ALA A 13 12.94 13.92 -5.04
CA ALA A 13 14.03 14.75 -5.54
C ALA A 13 14.99 15.18 -4.42
N GLU A 14 14.44 15.63 -3.29
CA GLU A 14 15.22 15.99 -2.11
C GLU A 14 15.99 14.78 -1.57
N ALA A 15 15.34 13.62 -1.46
CA ALA A 15 15.95 12.40 -0.95
C ALA A 15 17.09 11.89 -1.86
N VAL A 16 16.88 11.83 -3.18
CA VAL A 16 17.93 11.33 -4.08
C VAL A 16 19.09 12.32 -4.25
N ALA A 17 18.84 13.62 -4.09
CA ALA A 17 19.90 14.62 -4.05
C ALA A 17 20.75 14.50 -2.78
N ALA A 18 20.12 14.24 -1.62
CA ALA A 18 20.81 14.12 -0.34
C ALA A 18 21.56 12.79 -0.18
N TYR A 19 20.98 11.67 -0.61
CA TYR A 19 21.49 10.33 -0.27
C TYR A 19 22.05 9.53 -1.46
N ARG A 20 21.76 9.93 -2.71
CA ARG A 20 22.28 9.29 -3.94
C ARG A 20 22.16 7.75 -3.93
N PRO A 21 20.96 7.18 -3.72
CA PRO A 21 20.81 5.74 -3.59
C PRO A 21 21.08 5.02 -4.92
N GLU A 22 21.66 3.82 -4.84
CA GLU A 22 21.74 2.90 -5.98
C GLU A 22 20.38 2.24 -6.26
N ILE A 23 19.64 1.92 -5.19
CA ILE A 23 18.31 1.32 -5.28
C ILE A 23 17.32 2.16 -4.47
N PHE A 24 16.23 2.58 -5.12
CA PHE A 24 15.11 3.26 -4.50
C PHE A 24 13.96 2.27 -4.28
N PHE A 25 13.63 1.99 -3.02
CA PHE A 25 12.56 1.08 -2.65
C PHE A 25 11.29 1.84 -2.23
N ASP A 26 10.14 1.46 -2.78
CA ASP A 26 8.82 1.93 -2.36
C ASP A 26 7.94 0.77 -1.87
N THR A 27 7.35 0.92 -0.70
CA THR A 27 6.48 -0.10 -0.05
C THR A 27 5.00 0.29 -0.04
N VAL A 28 4.68 1.50 -0.51
CA VAL A 28 3.32 2.04 -0.53
C VAL A 28 2.68 1.84 -1.91
N GLY A 29 3.47 1.91 -2.98
CA GLY A 29 2.99 1.86 -4.37
C GLY A 29 2.61 3.23 -4.91
N TYR A 30 3.33 4.26 -4.46
CA TYR A 30 3.15 5.65 -4.86
C TYR A 30 4.16 6.05 -5.96
N ALA A 31 3.85 5.64 -7.18
CA ALA A 31 4.79 5.66 -8.30
C ALA A 31 5.28 7.04 -8.77
N PHE A 32 4.67 8.14 -8.34
CA PHE A 32 4.98 9.47 -8.89
C PHE A 32 6.42 9.95 -8.62
N GLY A 33 7.10 9.37 -7.63
CA GLY A 33 8.53 9.61 -7.38
C GLY A 33 9.47 8.80 -8.29
N TYR A 34 8.99 7.72 -8.91
CA TYR A 34 9.88 6.77 -9.62
C TYR A 34 10.63 7.40 -10.80
N PRO A 35 10.03 8.26 -11.65
CA PRO A 35 10.78 8.92 -12.71
C PRO A 35 11.93 9.76 -12.17
N VAL A 36 11.74 10.42 -11.03
CA VAL A 36 12.79 11.24 -10.39
C VAL A 36 13.94 10.36 -9.90
N ALA A 37 13.62 9.22 -9.26
CA ALA A 37 14.62 8.25 -8.83
C ALA A 37 15.38 7.62 -10.01
N CYS A 38 14.69 7.27 -11.11
CA CYS A 38 15.36 6.76 -12.31
C CYS A 38 16.27 7.81 -12.96
N LEU A 39 15.84 9.07 -13.03
CA LEU A 39 16.63 10.16 -13.58
C LEU A 39 17.87 10.50 -12.73
N SER A 40 17.86 10.18 -11.43
CA SER A 40 19.05 10.31 -10.58
C SER A 40 20.03 9.15 -10.71
N GLY A 41 19.69 8.12 -11.48
CA GLY A 41 20.49 6.91 -11.69
C GLY A 41 20.14 5.74 -10.76
N ALA A 42 19.12 5.88 -9.91
CA ALA A 42 18.69 4.81 -9.02
C ALA A 42 17.83 3.77 -9.77
N THR A 43 18.01 2.50 -9.42
CA THR A 43 17.09 1.42 -9.81
C THR A 43 15.88 1.44 -8.89
N VAL A 44 14.67 1.45 -9.45
CA VAL A 44 13.44 1.48 -8.64
C VAL A 44 12.91 0.07 -8.41
N ALA A 45 12.64 -0.26 -7.16
CA ALA A 45 11.96 -1.47 -6.74
C ALA A 45 10.72 -1.14 -5.91
N ALA A 46 9.61 -1.83 -6.16
CA ALA A 46 8.33 -1.54 -5.53
C ALA A 46 7.68 -2.79 -4.92
N TYR A 47 7.11 -2.65 -3.73
CA TYR A 47 6.20 -3.62 -3.12
C TYR A 47 4.84 -2.96 -2.91
N VAL A 48 3.83 -3.37 -3.69
CA VAL A 48 2.52 -2.69 -3.73
C VAL A 48 1.45 -3.53 -3.04
N HIS A 49 0.81 -2.94 -2.04
CA HIS A 49 -0.33 -3.55 -1.35
C HIS A 49 -1.67 -3.24 -2.02
N TYR A 50 -1.85 -1.98 -2.41
CA TYR A 50 -3.05 -1.50 -3.08
C TYR A 50 -2.65 -0.37 -4.04
N PRO A 51 -3.09 -0.40 -5.31
CA PRO A 51 -2.72 0.63 -6.26
C PRO A 51 -3.35 1.97 -5.85
N THR A 52 -2.61 3.06 -6.06
CA THR A 52 -3.09 4.43 -5.75
C THR A 52 -4.40 4.74 -6.49
N ILE A 53 -4.57 4.19 -7.70
CA ILE A 53 -5.81 4.21 -8.47
C ILE A 53 -5.99 2.83 -9.13
N SER A 54 -7.19 2.24 -9.04
CA SER A 54 -7.48 0.95 -9.66
C SER A 54 -8.39 1.08 -10.88
N THR A 55 -8.34 0.10 -11.79
CA THR A 55 -9.26 0.03 -12.95
C THR A 55 -10.72 -0.08 -12.50
N ASP A 56 -10.96 -0.74 -11.37
CA ASP A 56 -12.27 -0.80 -10.71
C ASP A 56 -12.80 0.58 -10.33
N MET A 57 -11.95 1.47 -9.78
CA MET A 57 -12.37 2.83 -9.44
C MET A 57 -12.86 3.58 -10.69
N ILE A 58 -12.20 3.40 -11.84
CA ILE A 58 -12.62 4.01 -13.11
C ILE A 58 -13.94 3.42 -13.61
N ALA A 59 -14.08 2.09 -13.57
CA ALA A 59 -15.30 1.39 -13.97
C ALA A 59 -16.50 1.79 -13.11
N ARG A 60 -16.29 1.96 -11.79
CA ARG A 60 -17.31 2.37 -10.82
C ARG A 60 -17.81 3.80 -11.04
N VAL A 61 -16.94 4.75 -11.38
CA VAL A 61 -17.40 6.12 -11.71
C VAL A 61 -18.14 6.12 -13.05
N ARG A 62 -17.76 5.25 -14.01
CA ARG A 62 -18.52 5.09 -15.27
C ARG A 62 -19.92 4.52 -15.05
N SER A 63 -20.12 3.63 -14.08
CA SER A 63 -21.44 3.03 -13.79
C SER A 63 -22.39 3.93 -12.99
N ARG A 64 -21.94 5.12 -12.56
CA ARG A 64 -22.72 6.09 -11.76
C ARG A 64 -23.31 5.50 -10.45
N ALA A 65 -22.78 4.38 -9.96
CA ALA A 65 -23.22 3.80 -8.69
C ALA A 65 -22.94 4.77 -7.52
N ASN A 66 -23.93 4.96 -6.66
CA ASN A 66 -23.90 5.96 -5.58
C ASN A 66 -23.23 5.34 -4.33
N MET A 67 -21.97 5.70 -4.05
CA MET A 67 -21.27 5.28 -2.82
C MET A 67 -20.05 6.18 -2.55
N TYR A 68 -19.35 6.00 -1.41
CA TYR A 68 -18.31 6.85 -0.78
C TYR A 68 -17.45 7.79 -1.65
N ASN A 69 -17.16 7.45 -2.91
CA ASN A 69 -16.38 8.27 -3.85
C ASN A 69 -17.24 9.01 -4.89
N ASN A 70 -18.55 9.10 -4.72
CA ASN A 70 -19.46 9.86 -5.58
C ASN A 70 -20.43 10.62 -4.66
N THR A 71 -20.13 11.89 -4.37
CA THR A 71 -21.07 12.74 -3.62
C THR A 71 -22.37 12.84 -4.41
N GLY A 72 -23.53 12.83 -3.73
CA GLY A 72 -24.83 12.86 -4.41
C GLY A 72 -25.02 14.05 -5.38
N ALA A 73 -24.23 15.12 -5.27
CA ALA A 73 -24.17 16.22 -6.23
C ALA A 73 -23.49 15.86 -7.56
N VAL A 74 -22.42 15.05 -7.53
CA VAL A 74 -21.70 14.58 -8.73
C VAL A 74 -22.51 13.49 -9.45
N ALA A 75 -23.19 12.61 -8.69
CA ALA A 75 -24.06 11.58 -9.25
C ALA A 75 -25.29 12.17 -9.98
N ARG A 76 -25.83 13.30 -9.50
CA ARG A 76 -26.98 14.00 -10.09
C ARG A 76 -26.62 14.84 -11.33
N SER A 77 -25.34 15.18 -11.53
CA SER A 77 -24.89 15.98 -12.67
C SER A 77 -24.05 15.16 -13.65
N GLY A 78 -24.59 14.92 -14.84
CA GLY A 78 -23.90 14.19 -15.91
C GLY A 78 -22.63 14.88 -16.43
N ALA A 79 -22.47 16.19 -16.22
CA ALA A 79 -21.25 16.92 -16.57
C ALA A 79 -20.14 16.70 -15.52
N LEU A 80 -20.47 16.80 -14.23
CA LEU A 80 -19.52 16.57 -13.13
C LEU A 80 -19.03 15.12 -13.09
N SER A 81 -19.93 14.16 -13.35
CA SER A 81 -19.55 12.75 -13.48
C SER A 81 -18.56 12.53 -14.64
N ARG A 82 -18.80 13.15 -15.81
CA ARG A 82 -17.88 13.06 -16.97
C ARG A 82 -16.51 13.67 -16.66
N LEU A 83 -16.47 14.83 -16.02
CA LEU A 83 -15.22 15.47 -15.60
C LEU A 83 -14.45 14.59 -14.61
N LYS A 84 -15.14 13.97 -13.65
CA LYS A 84 -14.50 13.08 -12.67
C LYS A 84 -13.93 11.80 -13.32
N VAL A 85 -14.64 11.21 -14.29
CA VAL A 85 -14.12 10.09 -15.08
C VAL A 85 -12.87 10.52 -15.85
N PHE A 86 -12.90 11.67 -16.52
CA PHE A 86 -11.74 12.19 -17.24
C PHE A 86 -10.54 12.39 -16.31
N TYR A 87 -10.76 13.01 -15.16
CA TYR A 87 -9.73 13.20 -14.12
C TYR A 87 -9.09 11.87 -13.70
N TYR A 88 -9.89 10.85 -13.38
CA TYR A 88 -9.36 9.55 -12.98
C TYR A 88 -8.67 8.79 -14.12
N ARG A 89 -9.13 8.93 -15.36
CA ARG A 89 -8.42 8.33 -16.51
C ARG A 89 -7.07 9.00 -16.74
N ALA A 90 -7.01 10.34 -16.70
CA ALA A 90 -5.77 11.08 -16.81
C ALA A 90 -4.80 10.71 -15.67
N PHE A 91 -5.30 10.65 -14.44
CA PHE A 91 -4.50 10.27 -13.28
C PHE A 91 -3.98 8.83 -13.35
N ALA A 92 -4.80 7.88 -13.82
CA ALA A 92 -4.39 6.49 -14.01
C ALA A 92 -3.34 6.33 -15.12
N MET A 93 -3.46 7.09 -16.22
CA MET A 93 -2.43 7.10 -17.26
C MET A 93 -1.10 7.64 -16.73
N ALA A 94 -1.13 8.76 -16.00
CA ALA A 94 0.07 9.32 -15.37
C ALA A 94 0.68 8.34 -14.35
N TYR A 95 -0.14 7.78 -13.46
CA TYR A 95 0.29 6.76 -12.49
C TYR A 95 0.93 5.55 -13.18
N GLY A 96 0.33 5.06 -14.27
CA GLY A 96 0.86 3.96 -15.05
C GLY A 96 2.18 4.30 -15.76
N ALA A 97 2.31 5.51 -16.29
CA ALA A 97 3.55 5.98 -16.90
C ALA A 97 4.69 6.07 -15.87
N CYS A 98 4.42 6.60 -14.68
CA CYS A 98 5.41 6.63 -13.60
C CYS A 98 5.74 5.22 -13.08
N GLY A 99 4.74 4.35 -12.96
CA GLY A 99 4.93 2.96 -12.51
C GLY A 99 5.84 2.12 -13.41
N ARG A 100 5.84 2.40 -14.72
CA ARG A 100 6.75 1.75 -15.69
C ARG A 100 8.23 1.98 -15.45
N CYS A 101 8.59 2.98 -14.63
CA CYS A 101 9.97 3.22 -14.23
C CYS A 101 10.50 2.16 -13.23
N ALA A 102 9.61 1.42 -12.57
CA ALA A 102 10.03 0.36 -11.65
C ALA A 102 10.63 -0.83 -12.42
N SER A 103 11.83 -1.25 -12.02
CA SER A 103 12.54 -2.40 -12.59
C SER A 103 12.11 -3.72 -11.96
N ALA A 104 11.77 -3.70 -10.67
CA ALA A 104 11.26 -4.85 -9.93
C ALA A 104 9.97 -4.46 -9.20
N VAL A 105 8.91 -5.25 -9.39
CA VAL A 105 7.61 -5.00 -8.74
C VAL A 105 7.11 -6.28 -8.11
N ALA A 106 6.85 -6.21 -6.81
CA ALA A 106 6.17 -7.24 -6.04
C ALA A 106 4.81 -6.71 -5.54
N VAL A 107 3.85 -7.61 -5.35
CA VAL A 107 2.48 -7.27 -4.93
C VAL A 107 1.96 -8.27 -3.92
N ASN A 108 1.07 -7.84 -3.02
CA ASN A 108 0.60 -8.67 -1.92
C ASN A 108 -0.50 -9.70 -2.29
N SER A 109 -1.04 -9.64 -3.51
CA SER A 109 -2.18 -10.46 -3.92
C SER A 109 -2.31 -10.54 -5.43
N SER A 110 -3.03 -11.56 -5.91
CA SER A 110 -3.39 -11.70 -7.33
C SER A 110 -4.31 -10.59 -7.82
N TRP A 111 -5.16 -10.04 -6.95
CA TRP A 111 -5.99 -8.88 -7.29
C TRP A 111 -5.11 -7.65 -7.56
N THR A 112 -4.18 -7.34 -6.67
CA THR A 112 -3.25 -6.21 -6.86
C THR A 112 -2.37 -6.43 -8.08
N GLN A 113 -1.92 -7.67 -8.32
CA GLN A 113 -1.16 -8.05 -9.51
C GLN A 113 -1.89 -7.68 -10.80
N ALA A 114 -3.16 -8.07 -10.94
CA ALA A 114 -3.93 -7.81 -12.14
C ALA A 114 -4.08 -6.31 -12.41
N HIS A 115 -4.30 -5.50 -11.36
CA HIS A 115 -4.42 -4.04 -11.51
C HIS A 115 -3.09 -3.38 -11.84
N ILE A 116 -1.99 -3.76 -11.19
CA ILE A 116 -0.67 -3.21 -11.46
C ILE A 116 -0.20 -3.62 -12.86
N ALA A 117 -0.37 -4.88 -13.25
CA ALA A 117 -0.09 -5.33 -14.62
C ALA A 117 -0.91 -4.55 -15.66
N ALA A 118 -2.18 -4.26 -15.40
CA ALA A 118 -3.01 -3.48 -16.32
C ALA A 118 -2.60 -2.00 -16.41
N LEU A 119 -2.12 -1.40 -15.33
CA LEU A 119 -1.79 0.03 -15.27
C LEU A 119 -0.33 0.31 -15.67
N TRP A 120 0.60 -0.43 -15.07
CA TRP A 120 2.04 -0.27 -15.21
C TRP A 120 2.56 -1.18 -16.33
N GLY A 121 1.98 -2.35 -16.53
CA GLY A 121 2.51 -3.39 -17.44
C GLY A 121 3.43 -4.38 -16.71
N GLY A 122 4.09 -5.23 -17.48
CA GLY A 122 5.00 -6.25 -16.96
C GLY A 122 4.30 -7.39 -16.23
N GLU A 123 5.09 -8.18 -15.49
CA GLU A 123 4.62 -9.33 -14.70
C GLU A 123 5.04 -9.17 -13.23
N PRO A 124 4.30 -8.40 -12.42
CA PRO A 124 4.62 -8.21 -11.01
C PRO A 124 4.59 -9.55 -10.26
N ALA A 125 5.57 -9.78 -9.38
CA ALA A 125 5.65 -11.00 -8.58
C ALA A 125 4.65 -10.94 -7.40
N VAL A 126 3.87 -11.99 -7.19
CA VAL A 126 2.99 -12.08 -6.01
C VAL A 126 3.79 -12.57 -4.81
N VAL A 127 3.93 -11.71 -3.80
CA VAL A 127 4.63 -11.99 -2.55
C VAL A 127 3.68 -11.67 -1.40
N TYR A 128 3.17 -12.71 -0.73
CA TYR A 128 2.31 -12.52 0.43
C TYR A 128 3.12 -12.02 1.63
N PRO A 129 2.56 -11.13 2.45
CA PRO A 129 3.25 -10.65 3.64
C PRO A 129 3.56 -11.82 4.57
N PRO A 130 4.72 -11.82 5.24
CA PRO A 130 5.05 -12.85 6.22
C PRO A 130 4.00 -12.78 7.35
N CYS A 131 3.36 -13.92 7.61
CA CYS A 131 2.41 -14.05 8.70
C CYS A 131 3.05 -14.94 9.77
N ASP A 132 3.15 -14.43 11.00
CA ASP A 132 3.53 -15.27 12.14
C ASP A 132 2.37 -16.24 12.42
N THR A 133 2.58 -17.50 12.03
CA THR A 133 1.61 -18.57 12.22
C THR A 133 1.95 -19.44 13.43
N ALA A 134 2.97 -19.09 14.23
CA ALA A 134 3.43 -19.93 15.34
C ALA A 134 2.31 -20.19 16.35
N ALA A 135 1.55 -19.17 16.74
CA ALA A 135 0.41 -19.31 17.64
C ALA A 135 -0.78 -20.04 16.98
N LEU A 136 -1.05 -19.77 15.70
CA LEU A 136 -2.15 -20.39 14.95
C LEU A 136 -1.94 -21.89 14.72
N ARG A 137 -0.68 -22.33 14.53
CA ARG A 137 -0.32 -23.74 14.40
C ARG A 137 -0.52 -24.54 15.69
N GLN A 138 -0.53 -23.88 16.84
CA GLN A 138 -0.74 -24.52 18.15
C GLN A 138 -2.22 -24.69 18.50
N MET A 139 -3.13 -24.07 17.74
CA MET A 139 -4.57 -24.20 17.98
C MET A 139 -5.07 -25.58 17.53
N PRO A 140 -5.79 -26.34 18.37
CA PRO A 140 -6.35 -27.63 17.99
C PRO A 140 -7.40 -27.46 16.89
N LEU A 141 -7.22 -28.16 15.76
CA LEU A 141 -8.12 -28.12 14.59
C LEU A 141 -9.49 -28.77 14.83
N ALA A 142 -9.74 -29.29 16.03
CA ALA A 142 -10.97 -29.96 16.40
C ALA A 142 -12.10 -28.93 16.57
N ARG A 143 -12.84 -28.67 15.49
CA ARG A 143 -14.11 -27.95 15.55
C ARG A 143 -15.13 -28.87 16.20
N GLY A 144 -15.28 -28.80 17.52
CA GLY A 144 -16.46 -29.33 18.18
C GLY A 144 -17.68 -28.68 17.54
N ARG A 145 -18.51 -29.47 16.85
CA ARG A 145 -19.90 -29.07 16.57
C ARG A 145 -20.56 -28.91 17.93
N ASN A 146 -20.54 -27.71 18.50
CA ASN A 146 -21.64 -27.08 19.26
C ASN A 146 -21.16 -25.84 20.03
N SER A 147 -22.08 -24.87 20.08
CA SER A 147 -22.19 -23.67 20.92
C SER A 147 -21.31 -22.44 20.63
N SER A 148 -22.02 -21.36 20.29
CA SER A 148 -21.61 -19.97 20.17
C SER A 148 -20.85 -19.47 21.40
N GLY A 149 -19.65 -18.92 21.19
CA GLY A 149 -18.90 -18.19 22.20
C GLY A 149 -18.14 -17.06 21.52
N ALA A 150 -18.53 -15.81 21.79
CA ALA A 150 -17.81 -14.62 21.35
C ALA A 150 -16.48 -14.51 22.11
N ILE A 151 -15.39 -14.23 21.39
CA ILE A 151 -14.06 -14.03 21.98
C ILE A 151 -13.80 -12.52 22.05
N THR A 152 -13.94 -11.95 23.24
CA THR A 152 -13.45 -10.60 23.60
C THR A 152 -11.96 -10.69 23.90
N GLY A 153 -11.15 -9.94 23.14
CA GLY A 153 -9.72 -9.81 23.37
C GLY A 153 -9.43 -8.84 24.53
N THR A 154 -8.67 -9.30 25.52
CA THR A 154 -7.95 -8.43 26.47
C THR A 154 -6.47 -8.56 26.15
N GLU A 155 -5.88 -7.48 25.66
CA GLU A 155 -4.43 -7.31 25.50
C GLU A 155 -3.83 -7.06 26.90
N GLU A 156 -2.93 -7.93 27.35
CA GLU A 156 -1.97 -7.61 28.41
C GLU A 156 -0.59 -7.42 27.76
N GLU A 157 -0.20 -6.16 27.63
CA GLU A 157 1.14 -5.72 27.29
C GLU A 157 2.07 -5.95 28.50
N LYS A 158 3.16 -6.71 28.32
CA LYS A 158 4.26 -6.74 29.28
C LYS A 158 5.59 -6.53 28.57
N ALA A 159 6.13 -5.32 28.72
CA ALA A 159 7.45 -4.90 28.26
C ALA A 159 8.58 -5.71 28.94
N PRO A 160 9.74 -5.90 28.28
CA PRO A 160 10.82 -6.70 28.83
C PRO A 160 11.64 -5.91 29.86
N GLU A 161 11.69 -6.40 31.09
CA GLU A 161 12.53 -5.86 32.17
C GLU A 161 13.95 -6.42 32.05
N VAL A 162 14.77 -5.81 31.20
CA VAL A 162 16.23 -6.00 31.18
C VAL A 162 16.86 -4.68 31.62
N LEU A 163 17.44 -4.69 32.83
CA LEU A 163 18.44 -3.78 33.42
C LEU A 163 18.05 -3.29 34.82
N ARG A 164 18.40 -4.07 35.85
CA ARG A 164 19.08 -3.58 37.07
C ARG A 164 19.38 -4.74 38.02
N GLY A 165 20.42 -5.51 37.70
CA GLY A 165 21.22 -6.15 38.73
C GLY A 165 22.42 -5.27 39.01
N GLN A 166 22.41 -4.52 40.13
CA GLN A 166 23.58 -4.10 40.91
C GLN A 166 23.10 -3.60 42.28
N GLY A 167 23.66 -4.16 43.37
CA GLY A 167 23.45 -3.67 44.74
C GLY A 167 23.10 -4.75 45.77
N LYS A 168 23.98 -5.74 45.96
CA LYS A 168 24.02 -6.59 47.16
C LYS A 168 24.98 -5.94 48.17
N GLU A 169 24.78 -6.22 49.47
CA GLU A 169 25.54 -5.79 50.67
C GLU A 169 25.01 -4.50 51.33
N MET A 170 24.76 -4.39 52.64
CA MET A 170 25.36 -5.04 53.81
C MET A 170 24.50 -4.82 55.08
N SER A 171 24.46 -5.85 55.93
CA SER A 171 24.18 -5.93 57.39
C SER A 171 23.94 -4.64 58.21
N SER A 172 22.84 -4.61 59.00
CA SER A 172 22.80 -4.82 60.47
C SER A 172 21.41 -4.50 61.02
#